data_AF-A0A932IPG6-F1
#
_entry.id   AF-A0A932IPG6-F1
#
_cell.length_a   1.000
_cell.length_b   1.000
_cell.length_c   1.000
_cell.angle_alpha   90.00
_cell.angle_beta   90.00
_cell.angle_gamma   90.00
#
_symmetry.space_group_name_H-M   'P 1'
#
loop_
_entity.id
_entity.type
_entity.pdbx_description
1 polymer ?
#
loop_
_entity_poly.entity_id
_entity_poly.type
_entity_poly.pdbx_seq_one_letter_code
_entity_poly.pdbx_strand_id
1 'polypeptide(L)'
;MNIVFATYHSVMLLKGGPRTQVLQSKRALEKLDVQVYLFDSWKELDVKTTDLVHLFGANIGTYHLARELHRMGVPFVVSPIFFTRRNNTTVRSIVAFDSFVRTFARGLWSDYGLITDICKWAKLVLPNTTHEAKLVEEGFGIPNDKIIVIPNGVEERFYFADPSLFRQTFRIENFILNVGHIGPERKNVFRLIKALEEIPHPAVIIGRIEQSQEAQRCLDEAKKNSRLKIIEYLPNDSDLLASAYAACDTFVLPGQFETPGIA
;
A
#
# COMPACT_ATOMS: atom_id res chain seq x y z
N MET A 1 2.72 -25.54 7.89
CA MET A 1 1.84 -24.92 6.88
C MET A 1 2.72 -24.18 5.89
N ASN A 2 2.53 -24.42 4.59
CA ASN A 2 3.27 -23.83 3.49
C ASN A 2 2.37 -22.83 2.76
N ILE A 3 2.72 -21.55 2.83
CA ILE A 3 1.98 -20.47 2.21
C ILE A 3 2.81 -19.87 1.08
N VAL A 4 2.19 -19.62 -0.06
CA VAL A 4 2.81 -18.90 -1.17
C VAL A 4 2.24 -17.49 -1.26
N PHE A 5 3.10 -16.49 -1.16
CA PHE A 5 2.74 -15.08 -1.31
C PHE A 5 2.90 -14.65 -2.76
N ALA A 6 1.87 -14.03 -3.31
CA ALA A 6 1.87 -13.54 -4.69
C ALA A 6 1.28 -12.13 -4.79
N THR A 7 1.76 -11.37 -5.77
CA THR A 7 1.31 -10.00 -6.04
C THR A 7 1.65 -9.62 -7.50
N TYR A 8 1.38 -8.38 -7.90
CA TYR A 8 1.62 -7.88 -9.25
C TYR A 8 3.12 -7.62 -9.53
N HIS A 9 3.55 -7.84 -10.77
CA HIS A 9 4.97 -7.86 -11.15
C HIS A 9 5.76 -6.58 -10.86
N SER A 10 5.11 -5.41 -10.87
CA SER A 10 5.79 -4.12 -10.64
C SER A 10 6.06 -3.80 -9.16
N VAL A 11 5.63 -4.65 -8.21
CA VAL A 11 5.76 -4.37 -6.76
C VAL A 11 7.21 -4.06 -6.34
N MET A 12 8.18 -4.78 -6.92
CA MET A 12 9.60 -4.65 -6.57
C MET A 12 10.26 -3.44 -7.25
N LEU A 13 9.70 -2.98 -8.38
CA LEU A 13 10.15 -1.76 -9.06
C LEU A 13 9.66 -0.50 -8.35
N LEU A 14 8.39 -0.51 -7.91
CA LEU A 14 7.76 0.63 -7.25
C LEU A 14 8.24 0.84 -5.80
N LYS A 15 8.64 -0.23 -5.11
CA LYS A 15 9.16 -0.21 -3.73
C LYS A 15 8.26 0.51 -2.70
N GLY A 16 6.97 0.59 -2.96
CA GLY A 16 6.00 1.26 -2.08
C GLY A 16 5.46 0.38 -0.95
N GLY A 17 4.42 0.88 -0.28
CA GLY A 17 3.74 0.21 0.85
C GLY A 17 3.38 -1.27 0.62
N PRO A 18 2.82 -1.68 -0.53
CA PRO A 18 2.52 -3.08 -0.80
C PRO A 18 3.73 -4.02 -0.71
N ARG A 19 4.92 -3.56 -1.15
CA ARG A 19 6.16 -4.32 -1.01
C ARG A 19 6.49 -4.54 0.47
N THR A 20 6.45 -3.47 1.27
CA THR A 20 6.72 -3.54 2.71
C THR A 20 5.73 -4.48 3.39
N GLN A 21 4.45 -4.38 3.06
CA GLN A 21 3.41 -5.27 3.59
C GLN A 21 3.73 -6.74 3.30
N VAL A 22 4.00 -7.10 2.04
CA VAL A 22 4.31 -8.49 1.67
C VAL A 22 5.52 -9.03 2.45
N LEU A 23 6.62 -8.26 2.50
CA LEU A 23 7.86 -8.70 3.13
C LEU A 23 7.77 -8.76 4.66
N GLN A 24 7.08 -7.81 5.29
CA GLN A 24 6.91 -7.81 6.74
C GLN A 24 5.91 -8.87 7.19
N SER A 25 4.83 -9.09 6.44
CA SER A 25 3.90 -10.21 6.70
C SER A 25 4.61 -11.55 6.60
N LYS A 26 5.50 -11.74 5.61
CA LYS A 26 6.32 -12.95 5.48
C LYS A 26 7.19 -13.15 6.72
N ARG A 27 7.97 -12.13 7.10
CA ARG A 27 8.84 -12.19 8.29
C ARG A 27 8.06 -12.48 9.57
N ALA A 28 6.89 -11.88 9.75
CA ALA A 28 6.06 -12.07 10.93
C ALA A 28 5.49 -13.50 11.00
N LEU A 29 5.02 -14.06 9.88
CA LEU A 29 4.53 -15.43 9.82
C LEU A 29 5.65 -16.46 10.04
N GLU A 30 6.84 -16.21 9.52
CA GLU A 30 8.00 -17.10 9.74
C GLU A 30 8.41 -17.18 11.21
N LYS A 31 8.25 -16.08 11.98
CA LYS A 31 8.44 -16.09 13.44
C LYS A 31 7.40 -16.93 14.19
N LEU A 32 6.29 -17.26 13.54
CA LEU A 32 5.22 -18.14 14.06
C LEU A 32 5.34 -19.56 13.48
N ASP A 33 6.54 -19.95 13.03
CA ASP A 33 6.84 -21.27 12.45
C ASP A 33 6.04 -21.62 11.18
N VAL A 34 5.51 -20.61 10.48
CA VAL A 34 4.83 -20.78 9.18
C VAL A 34 5.85 -20.64 8.05
N GLN A 35 5.88 -21.60 7.14
CA GLN A 35 6.76 -21.56 5.97
C GLN A 35 6.12 -20.71 4.87
N VAL A 36 6.78 -19.62 4.49
CA VAL A 36 6.26 -18.68 3.48
C VAL A 36 7.22 -18.62 2.30
N TYR A 37 6.70 -18.82 1.10
CA TYR A 37 7.46 -18.70 -0.15
C TYR A 37 6.95 -17.51 -0.96
N LEU A 38 7.83 -16.83 -1.69
CA LEU A 38 7.41 -15.82 -2.66
C LEU A 38 7.17 -16.52 -4.00
N PHE A 39 6.02 -16.24 -4.62
CA PHE A 39 5.66 -16.81 -5.91
C PHE A 39 6.68 -16.44 -6.98
N ASP A 40 7.15 -17.45 -7.71
CA ASP A 40 8.08 -17.32 -8.82
C ASP A 40 7.38 -17.79 -10.09
N SER A 41 7.10 -16.87 -11.00
CA SER A 41 6.39 -17.17 -12.25
C SER A 41 7.17 -18.06 -13.22
N TRP A 42 8.46 -18.31 -12.95
CA TRP A 42 9.31 -19.20 -13.74
C TRP A 42 9.37 -20.62 -13.19
N LYS A 43 8.69 -20.89 -12.07
CA LYS A 43 8.60 -22.21 -11.45
C LYS A 43 7.16 -22.68 -11.42
N GLU A 44 6.97 -23.97 -11.63
CA GLU A 44 5.65 -24.57 -11.45
C GLU A 44 5.25 -24.49 -9.97
N LEU A 45 4.00 -24.09 -9.72
CA LEU A 45 3.43 -24.11 -8.39
C LEU A 45 3.12 -25.55 -8.01
N ASP A 46 3.83 -26.10 -7.02
CA ASP A 46 3.50 -27.41 -6.48
C ASP A 46 2.26 -27.33 -5.58
N VAL A 47 1.11 -27.62 -6.19
CA VAL A 47 -0.20 -27.62 -5.53
C VAL A 47 -0.34 -28.70 -4.46
N LYS A 48 0.50 -29.74 -4.45
CA LYS A 48 0.44 -30.81 -3.45
C LYS A 48 1.07 -30.38 -2.13
N THR A 49 2.06 -29.49 -2.20
CA THR A 49 2.80 -29.01 -1.03
C THR A 49 2.40 -27.60 -0.60
N THR A 50 1.63 -26.88 -1.42
CA THR A 50 1.11 -25.54 -1.10
C THR A 50 -0.25 -25.63 -0.40
N ASP A 51 -0.30 -25.26 0.88
CA ASP A 51 -1.55 -25.28 1.67
C ASP A 51 -2.46 -24.07 1.35
N LEU A 52 -1.86 -22.94 0.99
CA LEU A 52 -2.57 -21.68 0.75
C LEU A 52 -1.75 -20.74 -0.13
N VAL A 53 -2.42 -20.01 -1.03
CA VAL A 53 -1.86 -18.81 -1.67
C VAL A 53 -2.43 -17.55 -1.03
N HIS A 54 -1.58 -16.58 -0.69
CA HIS A 54 -2.01 -15.25 -0.23
C HIS A 54 -1.68 -14.23 -1.32
N LEU A 55 -2.73 -13.70 -1.96
CA LEU A 55 -2.63 -12.62 -2.94
C LEU A 55 -2.64 -11.26 -2.26
N PHE A 56 -1.66 -10.42 -2.59
CA PHE A 56 -1.59 -9.02 -2.19
C PHE A 56 -1.92 -8.13 -3.38
N GLY A 57 -2.99 -7.34 -3.25
CA GLY A 57 -3.55 -6.53 -4.32
C GLY A 57 -4.57 -7.30 -5.13
N ALA A 58 -5.83 -6.87 -5.10
CA ALA A 58 -6.85 -7.26 -6.07
C ALA A 58 -6.85 -6.22 -7.19
N ASN A 59 -6.27 -6.57 -8.34
CA ASN A 59 -6.23 -5.70 -9.52
C ASN A 59 -5.92 -6.53 -10.77
N ILE A 60 -5.85 -5.87 -11.92
CA ILE A 60 -5.55 -6.51 -13.19
C ILE A 60 -4.22 -7.30 -13.18
N GLY A 61 -3.22 -6.85 -12.41
CA GLY A 61 -1.92 -7.49 -12.31
C GLY A 61 -1.91 -8.81 -11.54
N THR A 62 -2.92 -9.08 -10.71
CA THR A 62 -3.08 -10.35 -9.98
C THR A 62 -4.25 -11.20 -10.50
N TYR A 63 -5.10 -10.62 -11.35
CA TYR A 63 -6.31 -11.27 -11.85
C TYR A 63 -6.05 -12.61 -12.55
N HIS A 64 -5.08 -12.67 -13.46
CA HIS A 64 -4.80 -13.90 -14.20
C HIS A 64 -4.40 -15.04 -13.26
N LEU A 65 -3.52 -14.78 -12.30
CA LEU A 65 -3.11 -15.76 -11.30
C LEU A 65 -4.29 -16.21 -10.43
N ALA A 66 -5.09 -15.26 -9.92
CA ALA A 66 -6.28 -15.57 -9.12
C ALA A 66 -7.27 -16.48 -9.87
N ARG A 67 -7.48 -16.23 -11.17
CA ARG A 67 -8.36 -17.04 -12.01
C ARG A 67 -7.86 -18.47 -12.14
N GLU A 68 -6.57 -18.67 -12.41
CA GLU A 68 -6.02 -20.02 -12.56
C GLU A 68 -5.98 -20.78 -11.22
N LEU A 69 -5.67 -20.12 -10.11
CA LEU A 69 -5.78 -20.71 -8.77
C LEU A 69 -7.20 -21.21 -8.50
N HIS A 70 -8.21 -20.39 -8.80
CA HIS A 70 -9.61 -20.77 -8.67
C HIS A 70 -9.98 -21.99 -9.54
N ARG A 71 -9.58 -21.98 -10.82
CA ARG A 71 -9.87 -23.07 -11.77
C ARG A 71 -9.21 -24.39 -11.38
N MET A 72 -8.00 -24.31 -10.81
CA MET A 72 -7.25 -25.48 -10.33
C MET A 72 -7.73 -25.96 -8.95
N GLY A 73 -8.65 -25.24 -8.29
CA GLY A 73 -9.11 -25.56 -6.95
C GLY A 73 -8.06 -25.31 -5.86
N VAL A 74 -7.03 -24.50 -6.14
CA VAL A 74 -6.01 -24.14 -5.15
C VAL A 74 -6.59 -23.06 -4.22
N PRO A 75 -6.67 -23.31 -2.90
CA PRO A 75 -7.23 -22.33 -1.98
C PRO A 75 -6.35 -21.08 -1.91
N PHE A 76 -6.96 -19.91 -1.99
CA PHE A 76 -6.26 -18.65 -1.79
C PHE A 76 -7.06 -17.64 -0.98
N VAL A 77 -6.36 -16.76 -0.28
CA VAL A 77 -6.90 -15.56 0.37
C VAL A 77 -6.36 -14.32 -0.34
N VAL A 78 -7.05 -13.19 -0.21
CA VAL A 78 -6.60 -11.94 -0.84
C VAL A 78 -6.66 -10.77 0.14
N SER A 79 -5.57 -10.03 0.26
CA SER A 79 -5.58 -8.67 0.79
C SER A 79 -5.82 -7.71 -0.38
N PRO A 80 -7.00 -7.07 -0.52
CA PRO A 80 -7.35 -6.34 -1.74
C PRO A 80 -6.44 -5.12 -2.00
N ILE A 81 -6.02 -4.41 -0.95
CA ILE A 81 -5.22 -3.19 -1.04
C ILE A 81 -5.87 -2.21 -2.04
N PHE A 82 -7.17 -1.99 -1.87
CA PHE A 82 -7.97 -1.22 -2.80
C PHE A 82 -8.70 -0.07 -2.12
N PHE A 83 -8.80 1.06 -2.82
CA PHE A 83 -9.62 2.18 -2.41
C PHE A 83 -10.16 2.94 -3.61
N THR A 84 -11.36 3.47 -3.44
CA THR A 84 -11.99 4.39 -4.38
C THR A 84 -12.72 5.48 -3.61
N ARG A 85 -12.75 6.69 -4.18
CA ARG A 85 -13.54 7.82 -3.65
C ARG A 85 -15.01 7.74 -4.08
N ARG A 86 -15.37 6.80 -4.95
CA ARG A 86 -16.76 6.61 -5.38
C ARG A 86 -17.56 5.98 -4.23
N ASN A 87 -18.81 6.41 -4.07
CA ASN A 87 -19.69 5.80 -3.08
C ASN A 87 -20.00 4.34 -3.44
N ASN A 88 -20.36 3.55 -2.41
CA ASN A 88 -20.56 2.11 -2.56
C ASN A 88 -21.69 1.77 -3.54
N THR A 89 -22.75 2.59 -3.60
CA THR A 89 -23.87 2.41 -4.53
C THR A 89 -23.43 2.54 -5.99
N THR A 90 -22.63 3.55 -6.32
CA THR A 90 -22.06 3.75 -7.67
C THR A 90 -21.15 2.58 -8.03
N VAL A 91 -20.30 2.13 -7.10
CA VAL A 91 -19.44 0.96 -7.32
C VAL A 91 -20.30 -0.28 -7.61
N ARG A 92 -21.31 -0.56 -6.79
CA ARG A 92 -22.21 -1.70 -6.96
C ARG A 92 -22.97 -1.66 -8.28
N SER A 93 -23.44 -0.48 -8.70
CA SER A 93 -24.09 -0.30 -10.01
C SER A 93 -23.14 -0.58 -11.17
N ILE A 94 -21.88 -0.15 -11.07
CA ILE A 94 -20.87 -0.45 -12.09
C ILE A 94 -20.57 -1.95 -12.14
N VAL A 95 -20.44 -2.61 -10.99
CA VAL A 95 -20.23 -4.07 -10.91
C VAL A 95 -21.42 -4.85 -11.52
N ALA A 96 -22.65 -4.42 -11.23
CA ALA A 96 -23.85 -5.02 -11.81
C ALA A 96 -23.90 -4.81 -13.33
N PHE A 97 -23.58 -3.60 -13.80
CA PHE A 97 -23.50 -3.30 -15.23
C PHE A 97 -22.39 -4.10 -15.91
N ASP A 98 -21.19 -4.18 -15.33
CA ASP A 98 -20.05 -4.97 -15.85
C ASP A 98 -20.45 -6.43 -16.08
N SER A 99 -21.16 -7.03 -15.12
CA SER A 99 -21.67 -8.41 -15.23
C SER A 99 -22.63 -8.57 -16.41
N PHE A 100 -23.50 -7.59 -16.63
CA PHE A 100 -24.41 -7.55 -17.78
C PHE A 100 -23.64 -7.35 -19.10
N VAL A 101 -22.69 -6.41 -19.16
CA VAL A 101 -21.85 -6.13 -20.34
C VAL A 101 -21.07 -7.35 -20.80
N ARG A 102 -20.44 -8.08 -19.89
CA ARG A 102 -19.68 -9.29 -20.23
C ARG A 102 -20.53 -10.38 -20.90
N THR A 103 -21.84 -10.37 -20.70
CA THR A 103 -22.75 -11.33 -21.33
C THR A 103 -22.92 -11.08 -22.83
N PHE A 104 -22.85 -9.82 -23.27
CA PHE A 104 -23.08 -9.44 -24.68
C PHE A 104 -21.83 -8.92 -25.41
N ALA A 105 -20.86 -8.37 -24.70
CA ALA A 105 -19.60 -7.84 -25.24
C ALA A 105 -18.40 -8.47 -24.52
N ARG A 106 -18.02 -9.68 -24.97
CA ARG A 106 -16.84 -10.37 -24.45
C ARG A 106 -15.59 -9.51 -24.69
N GLY A 107 -14.80 -9.28 -23.64
CA GLY A 107 -13.54 -8.52 -23.72
C GLY A 107 -13.58 -7.13 -23.07
N LEU A 108 -14.75 -6.63 -22.64
CA LEU A 108 -14.85 -5.43 -21.82
C LEU A 108 -14.83 -5.80 -20.33
N TRP A 109 -13.91 -5.19 -19.58
CA TRP A 109 -13.74 -5.43 -18.15
C TRP A 109 -13.53 -4.08 -17.46
N SER A 110 -14.23 -3.86 -16.36
CA SER A 110 -13.90 -2.78 -15.42
C SER A 110 -12.96 -3.29 -14.33
N ASP A 111 -12.14 -2.39 -13.80
CA ASP A 111 -11.29 -2.69 -12.63
C ASP A 111 -12.11 -3.24 -11.47
N TYR A 112 -13.29 -2.65 -11.20
CA TYR A 112 -14.20 -3.13 -10.16
C TYR A 112 -14.71 -4.55 -10.42
N GLY A 113 -14.98 -4.91 -11.68
CA GLY A 113 -15.34 -6.27 -12.05
C GLY A 113 -14.22 -7.26 -11.76
N LEU A 114 -12.98 -6.93 -12.17
CA LEU A 114 -11.80 -7.78 -11.90
C LEU A 114 -11.57 -7.97 -10.39
N ILE A 115 -11.67 -6.89 -9.62
CA ILE A 115 -11.54 -6.93 -8.15
C ILE A 115 -12.63 -7.81 -7.54
N THR A 116 -13.88 -7.63 -8.00
CA THR A 116 -15.03 -8.40 -7.51
C THR A 116 -14.83 -9.90 -7.77
N ASP A 117 -14.38 -10.27 -8.96
CA ASP A 117 -14.11 -11.67 -9.31
C ASP A 117 -13.03 -12.27 -8.39
N ILE A 118 -11.89 -11.60 -8.21
CA ILE A 118 -10.82 -12.04 -7.32
C ILE A 118 -11.36 -12.26 -5.89
N CYS A 119 -12.11 -11.30 -5.36
CA CYS A 119 -12.69 -11.39 -4.02
C CYS A 119 -13.75 -12.51 -3.90
N LYS A 120 -14.54 -12.75 -4.95
CA LYS A 120 -15.51 -13.86 -4.98
C LYS A 120 -14.83 -15.22 -5.00
N TRP A 121 -13.75 -15.36 -5.77
CA TRP A 121 -12.98 -16.60 -5.88
C TRP A 121 -12.14 -16.92 -4.63
N ALA A 122 -11.69 -15.90 -3.91
CA ALA A 122 -10.91 -16.07 -2.68
C ALA A 122 -11.71 -16.79 -1.58
N LYS A 123 -11.03 -17.57 -0.72
CA LYS A 123 -11.62 -18.18 0.47
C LYS A 123 -11.97 -17.13 1.53
N LEU A 124 -11.04 -16.19 1.77
CA LEU A 124 -11.22 -15.03 2.63
C LEU A 124 -10.65 -13.78 1.95
N VAL A 125 -11.28 -12.64 2.26
CA VAL A 125 -10.87 -11.31 1.84
C VAL A 125 -10.41 -10.54 3.07
N LEU A 126 -9.18 -10.03 3.02
CA LEU A 126 -8.42 -9.51 4.15
C LEU A 126 -8.13 -8.00 3.99
N PRO A 127 -9.17 -7.14 4.03
CA PRO A 127 -8.99 -5.69 3.96
C PRO A 127 -8.17 -5.17 5.15
N ASN A 128 -7.41 -4.10 4.93
CA ASN A 128 -6.56 -3.51 5.95
C ASN A 128 -7.33 -2.58 6.90
N THR A 129 -8.53 -2.14 6.51
CA THR A 129 -9.34 -1.20 7.29
C THR A 129 -10.81 -1.58 7.25
N THR A 130 -11.58 -1.10 8.24
CA THR A 130 -13.04 -1.20 8.24
C THR A 130 -13.68 -0.46 7.06
N HIS A 131 -13.07 0.63 6.58
CA HIS A 131 -13.55 1.36 5.40
C HIS A 131 -13.39 0.54 4.11
N GLU A 132 -12.23 -0.10 3.93
CA GLU A 132 -11.99 -1.02 2.82
C GLU A 132 -12.94 -2.24 2.92
N ALA A 133 -13.15 -2.78 4.12
CA ALA A 133 -14.10 -3.87 4.35
C ALA A 133 -15.52 -3.50 3.92
N LYS A 134 -15.99 -2.29 4.28
CA LYS A 134 -17.30 -1.78 3.87
C LYS A 134 -17.42 -1.66 2.35
N LEU A 135 -16.37 -1.21 1.68
CA LEU A 135 -16.34 -1.15 0.21
C LEU A 135 -16.38 -2.56 -0.41
N VAL A 136 -15.66 -3.52 0.16
CA VAL A 136 -15.66 -4.92 -0.29
C VAL A 136 -17.05 -5.55 -0.10
N GLU A 137 -17.68 -5.34 1.04
CA GLU A 137 -19.01 -5.86 1.35
C GLU A 137 -20.09 -5.19 0.49
N GLU A 138 -20.23 -3.87 0.60
CA GLU A 138 -21.35 -3.15 0.01
C GLU A 138 -21.14 -2.82 -1.47
N GLY A 139 -19.90 -2.50 -1.86
CA GLY A 139 -19.54 -2.11 -3.22
C GLY A 139 -19.37 -3.32 -4.14
N PHE A 140 -18.62 -4.33 -3.70
CA PHE A 140 -18.36 -5.54 -4.50
C PHE A 140 -19.34 -6.68 -4.22
N GLY A 141 -20.21 -6.55 -3.22
CA GLY A 141 -21.23 -7.55 -2.89
C GLY A 141 -20.62 -8.84 -2.34
N ILE A 142 -19.51 -8.75 -1.60
CA ILE A 142 -18.85 -9.90 -0.99
C ILE A 142 -19.54 -10.20 0.36
N PRO A 143 -19.91 -11.46 0.62
CA PRO A 143 -20.50 -11.85 1.90
C PRO A 143 -19.60 -11.52 3.11
N ASN A 144 -20.22 -11.02 4.18
CA ASN A 144 -19.51 -10.58 5.39
C ASN A 144 -18.69 -11.70 6.06
N ASP A 145 -19.19 -12.94 6.01
CA ASP A 145 -18.52 -14.14 6.55
C ASP A 145 -17.19 -14.48 5.83
N LYS A 146 -16.95 -13.90 4.65
CA LYS A 146 -15.67 -14.00 3.94
C LYS A 146 -14.70 -12.87 4.28
N ILE A 147 -15.11 -11.86 5.02
CA ILE A 147 -14.34 -10.62 5.22
C ILE A 147 -13.76 -10.60 6.63
N ILE A 148 -12.44 -10.48 6.74
CA ILE A 148 -11.75 -10.32 8.02
C ILE A 148 -10.79 -9.13 7.93
N VAL A 149 -11.02 -8.10 8.74
CA VAL A 149 -10.13 -6.93 8.75
C VAL A 149 -8.81 -7.30 9.41
N ILE A 150 -7.71 -7.17 8.68
CA ILE A 150 -6.34 -7.39 9.17
C ILE A 150 -5.53 -6.10 8.96
N PRO A 151 -5.43 -5.23 9.98
CA PRO A 151 -4.68 -3.98 9.88
C PRO A 151 -3.20 -4.22 9.61
N ASN A 152 -2.56 -3.25 8.96
CA ASN A 152 -1.10 -3.24 8.88
C ASN A 152 -0.48 -2.95 10.25
N GLY A 153 0.55 -3.72 10.58
CA GLY A 153 1.42 -3.44 11.73
C GLY A 153 2.55 -2.49 11.37
N VAL A 154 3.24 -2.00 12.41
CA VAL A 154 4.49 -1.26 12.33
C VAL A 154 5.58 -2.04 13.08
N GLU A 155 6.83 -1.95 12.62
CA GLU A 155 7.95 -2.58 13.32
C GLU A 155 8.23 -1.89 14.67
N GLU A 156 8.49 -2.66 15.72
CA GLU A 156 8.75 -2.14 17.08
C GLU A 156 9.90 -1.15 17.15
N ARG A 157 10.88 -1.23 16.24
CA ARG A 157 12.00 -0.28 16.16
C ARG A 157 11.56 1.18 15.94
N PHE A 158 10.39 1.42 15.34
CA PHE A 158 9.83 2.77 15.24
C PHE A 158 9.26 3.25 16.57
N TYR A 159 8.69 2.34 17.37
CA TYR A 159 8.14 2.66 18.68
C TYR A 159 9.24 2.94 19.71
N PHE A 160 10.34 2.18 19.67
CA PHE A 160 11.49 2.33 20.56
C PHE A 160 12.65 3.12 19.96
N ALA A 161 12.40 3.91 18.92
CA ALA A 161 13.45 4.65 18.22
C ALA A 161 14.07 5.75 19.10
N ASP A 162 15.41 5.86 19.06
CA ASP A 162 16.14 6.97 19.67
C ASP A 162 16.22 8.16 18.70
N PRO A 163 15.75 9.37 19.07
CA PRO A 163 15.84 10.55 18.21
C PRO A 163 17.27 11.07 18.00
N SER A 164 18.24 10.68 18.85
CA SER A 164 19.59 11.25 18.88
C SER A 164 20.34 11.09 17.55
N LEU A 165 20.18 9.94 16.87
CA LEU A 165 20.84 9.66 15.61
C LEU A 165 20.47 10.68 14.52
N PHE A 166 19.18 10.97 14.33
CA PHE A 166 18.72 11.96 13.36
C PHE A 166 19.14 13.38 13.74
N ARG A 167 18.99 13.73 15.03
CA ARG A 167 19.36 15.06 15.55
C ARG A 167 20.84 15.36 15.34
N GLN A 168 21.74 14.42 15.64
CA GLN A 168 23.17 14.59 15.44
C GLN A 168 23.54 14.65 13.95
N THR A 169 22.89 13.83 13.12
CA THR A 169 23.17 13.75 11.68
C THR A 169 22.77 15.03 10.95
N PHE A 170 21.56 15.55 11.22
CA PHE A 170 21.01 16.67 10.48
C PHE A 170 21.07 18.01 11.22
N ARG A 171 21.36 18.00 12.53
CA ARG A 171 21.37 19.17 13.43
C ARG A 171 20.04 19.92 13.42
N ILE A 172 18.94 19.17 13.41
CA ILE A 172 17.56 19.68 13.41
C ILE A 172 16.79 18.96 14.52
N GLU A 173 16.01 19.73 15.27
CA GLU A 173 15.10 19.29 16.33
C GLU A 173 13.78 20.04 16.20
N ASN A 174 12.71 19.52 16.82
CA ASN A 174 11.38 20.13 16.84
C ASN A 174 10.97 20.58 15.44
N PHE A 175 10.73 19.62 14.56
CA PHE A 175 10.41 19.86 13.16
C PHE A 175 9.13 19.12 12.75
N ILE A 176 8.47 19.66 11.73
CA ILE A 176 7.36 19.00 11.05
C ILE A 176 7.93 17.98 10.06
N LEU A 177 7.53 16.71 10.18
CA LEU A 177 7.99 15.63 9.32
C LEU A 177 6.90 15.22 8.32
N ASN A 178 7.29 15.01 7.07
CA ASN A 178 6.54 14.21 6.13
C ASN A 178 7.45 13.12 5.54
N VAL A 179 6.94 11.90 5.45
CA VAL A 179 7.62 10.79 4.79
C VAL A 179 6.77 10.26 3.64
N GLY A 180 7.29 10.31 2.42
CA GLY A 180 6.56 9.88 1.23
C GLY A 180 7.19 10.34 -0.08
N HIS A 181 6.80 9.70 -1.19
CA HIS A 181 7.30 10.08 -2.52
C HIS A 181 6.92 11.52 -2.87
N ILE A 182 7.86 12.24 -3.47
CA ILE A 182 7.67 13.58 -4.02
C ILE A 182 7.42 13.45 -5.52
N GLY A 183 6.32 14.01 -6.02
CA GLY A 183 5.94 13.97 -7.43
C GLY A 183 4.57 13.35 -7.73
N PRO A 184 4.13 12.26 -7.07
CA PRO A 184 2.78 11.75 -7.27
C PRO A 184 1.72 12.73 -6.72
N GLU A 185 0.83 13.24 -7.56
CA GLU A 185 -0.19 14.25 -7.17
C GLU A 185 -1.03 13.82 -5.97
N ARG A 186 -1.37 12.53 -5.88
CA ARG A 186 -2.14 11.96 -4.75
C ARG A 186 -1.47 12.18 -3.39
N LYS A 187 -0.14 12.29 -3.35
CA LYS A 187 0.64 12.54 -2.13
C LYS A 187 0.59 14.01 -1.71
N ASN A 188 0.18 14.91 -2.60
CA ASN A 188 -0.16 16.30 -2.27
C ASN A 188 0.96 17.11 -1.60
N VAL A 189 2.21 16.74 -1.86
CA VAL A 189 3.40 17.34 -1.24
C VAL A 189 3.53 18.83 -1.58
N PHE A 190 3.15 19.24 -2.80
CA PHE A 190 3.18 20.65 -3.20
C PHE A 190 2.36 21.54 -2.26
N ARG A 191 1.14 21.11 -1.87
CA ARG A 191 0.30 21.87 -0.94
C ARG A 191 0.90 21.91 0.47
N LEU A 192 1.53 20.82 0.91
CA LEU A 192 2.27 20.80 2.17
C LEU A 192 3.40 21.85 2.15
N ILE A 193 4.20 21.90 1.07
CA ILE A 193 5.30 22.88 0.94
C ILE A 193 4.77 24.31 1.02
N LYS A 194 3.66 24.61 0.34
CA LYS A 194 3.01 25.94 0.43
C LYS A 194 2.56 26.28 1.84
N ALA A 195 1.94 25.33 2.56
CA ALA A 195 1.54 25.56 3.94
C ALA A 195 2.73 25.78 4.88
N LEU A 196 3.82 25.03 4.68
CA LEU A 196 5.05 25.15 5.48
C LEU A 196 5.80 26.47 5.27
N GLU A 197 5.57 27.18 4.16
CA GLU A 197 6.12 28.51 3.92
C GLU A 197 5.59 29.54 4.93
N GLU A 198 4.30 29.44 5.26
CA GLU A 198 3.60 30.33 6.20
C GLU A 198 3.85 29.97 7.68
N ILE A 199 4.40 28.78 7.94
CA ILE A 199 4.67 28.30 9.29
C ILE A 199 6.13 28.64 9.66
N PRO A 200 6.36 29.44 10.74
CA PRO A 200 7.71 29.81 11.17
C PRO A 200 8.36 28.68 12.00
N HIS A 201 8.38 27.46 11.46
CA HIS A 201 8.89 26.27 12.12
C HIS A 201 9.73 25.41 11.16
N PRO A 202 10.79 24.70 11.63
CA PRO A 202 11.55 23.79 10.80
C PRO A 202 10.69 22.66 10.24
N ALA A 203 10.97 22.24 9.02
CA ALA A 203 10.29 21.11 8.40
C ALA A 203 11.25 20.22 7.63
N VAL A 204 10.96 18.93 7.62
CA VAL A 204 11.71 17.92 6.88
C VAL A 204 10.74 17.09 6.05
N ILE A 205 11.02 16.98 4.75
CA ILE A 205 10.34 16.04 3.86
C ILE A 205 11.36 14.96 3.47
N ILE A 206 11.03 13.71 3.76
CA ILE A 206 11.86 12.55 3.45
C ILE A 206 11.15 11.69 2.40
N GLY A 207 11.76 11.49 1.25
CA GLY A 207 11.27 10.49 0.32
C GLY A 207 11.72 10.69 -1.12
N ARG A 208 11.55 9.60 -1.87
CA ARG A 208 12.01 9.48 -3.26
C ARG A 208 11.42 10.59 -4.13
N ILE A 209 12.29 11.27 -4.86
CA ILE A 209 11.91 12.25 -5.87
C ILE A 209 11.65 11.50 -7.18
N GLU A 210 10.42 11.61 -7.69
CA GLU A 210 10.06 11.05 -8.99
C GLU A 210 10.46 12.01 -10.12
N GLN A 211 10.75 11.47 -11.30
CA GLN A 211 11.03 12.28 -12.48
C GLN A 211 9.72 12.80 -13.08
N SER A 212 9.14 13.82 -12.46
CA SER A 212 7.89 14.44 -12.89
C SER A 212 7.93 15.96 -12.79
N GLN A 213 7.06 16.62 -13.57
CA GLN A 213 6.89 18.08 -13.48
C GLN A 213 6.44 18.51 -12.07
N GLU A 214 5.59 17.71 -11.44
CA GLU A 214 5.13 17.98 -10.07
C GLU A 214 6.27 17.89 -9.04
N ALA A 215 7.19 16.94 -9.19
CA ALA A 215 8.37 16.85 -8.35
C ALA A 215 9.27 18.09 -8.53
N GLN A 216 9.49 18.51 -9.78
CA GLN A 216 10.26 19.71 -10.07
C GLN A 216 9.62 20.96 -9.43
N ARG A 217 8.30 21.11 -9.53
CA ARG A 217 7.54 22.18 -8.87
C ARG A 217 7.71 22.15 -7.36
N CYS A 218 7.64 20.98 -6.74
CA CYS A 218 7.89 20.82 -5.30
C CYS A 218 9.31 21.29 -4.92
N LEU A 219 10.33 20.88 -5.69
CA LEU A 219 11.72 21.27 -5.43
C LEU A 219 11.95 22.77 -5.60
N ASP A 220 11.39 23.39 -6.64
CA ASP A 220 11.56 24.82 -6.89
C ASP A 220 10.83 25.68 -5.86
N GLU A 221 9.68 25.22 -5.37
CA GLU A 221 8.97 25.87 -4.27
C GLU A 221 9.72 25.71 -2.94
N ALA A 222 10.24 24.50 -2.66
CA ALA A 222 10.95 24.21 -1.42
C ALA A 222 12.23 25.07 -1.25
N LYS A 223 12.94 25.38 -2.34
CA LYS A 223 14.13 26.25 -2.32
C LYS A 223 13.85 27.66 -1.78
N LYS A 224 12.59 28.12 -1.80
CA LYS A 224 12.20 29.44 -1.29
C LYS A 224 12.11 29.47 0.23
N ASN A 225 11.99 28.31 0.88
CA ASN A 225 11.83 28.19 2.32
C ASN A 225 13.11 27.63 2.95
N SER A 226 13.94 28.50 3.54
CA SER A 226 15.18 28.11 4.21
C SER A 226 14.98 27.22 5.44
N ARG A 227 13.76 27.12 5.98
CA ARG A 227 13.40 26.24 7.11
C ARG A 227 13.00 24.84 6.67
N LEU A 228 12.80 24.62 5.37
CA LEU A 228 12.42 23.32 4.82
C LEU A 228 13.66 22.58 4.30
N LYS A 229 13.84 21.36 4.79
CA LYS A 229 14.86 20.43 4.29
C LYS A 229 14.21 19.26 3.55
N ILE A 230 14.71 18.97 2.35
CA ILE A 230 14.33 17.76 1.60
C ILE A 230 15.46 16.75 1.71
N ILE A 231 15.12 15.50 2.05
CA ILE A 231 16.02 14.34 2.09
C ILE A 231 15.51 13.36 1.02
N GLU A 232 16.31 13.16 -0.04
CA GLU A 232 15.88 12.49 -1.27
C GLU A 232 15.49 11.02 -1.09
N TYR A 233 15.95 10.33 -0.04
CA TYR A 233 15.48 8.99 0.32
C TYR A 233 16.15 8.53 1.62
N LEU A 234 15.43 7.80 2.46
CA LEU A 234 16.01 6.92 3.47
C LEU A 234 15.45 5.50 3.28
N PRO A 235 16.28 4.45 3.38
CA PRO A 235 15.80 3.07 3.36
C PRO A 235 14.74 2.84 4.44
N ASN A 236 13.69 2.09 4.10
CA ASN A 236 12.62 1.81 5.05
C ASN A 236 13.15 1.15 6.33
N ASP A 237 14.13 0.25 6.21
CA ASP A 237 14.80 -0.47 7.30
C ASP A 237 15.90 0.34 8.00
N SER A 238 16.08 1.62 7.66
CA SER A 238 17.09 2.47 8.29
C SER A 238 16.67 2.90 9.70
N ASP A 239 17.58 2.75 10.66
CA ASP A 239 17.44 3.34 12.00
C ASP A 239 17.38 4.87 11.94
N LEU A 240 18.01 5.49 10.94
CA LEU A 240 17.94 6.93 10.72
C LEU A 240 16.52 7.39 10.36
N LEU A 241 15.77 6.57 9.62
CA LEU A 241 14.37 6.86 9.32
C LEU A 241 13.52 6.75 10.60
N ALA A 242 13.69 5.68 11.39
CA ALA A 242 12.97 5.52 12.66
C ALA A 242 13.31 6.66 13.64
N SER A 243 14.57 7.04 13.72
CA SER A 243 15.05 8.20 14.49
C SER A 243 14.44 9.52 14.02
N ALA A 244 14.19 9.69 12.70
CA ALA A 244 13.50 10.87 12.18
C ALA A 244 12.07 10.99 12.72
N TYR A 245 11.31 9.89 12.77
CA TYR A 245 9.97 9.88 13.37
C TYR A 245 10.02 10.20 14.87
N ALA A 246 10.96 9.61 15.62
CA ALA A 246 11.12 9.89 17.04
C ALA A 246 11.57 11.33 17.33
N ALA A 247 12.33 11.94 16.41
CA ALA A 247 12.87 13.28 16.57
C ALA A 247 11.90 14.39 16.16
N CYS A 248 10.88 14.09 15.34
CA CYS A 248 9.92 15.07 14.88
C CYS A 248 8.95 15.50 15.99
N ASP A 249 8.48 16.74 15.92
CA ASP A 249 7.44 17.24 16.81
C ASP A 249 6.05 16.82 16.30
N THR A 250 5.86 16.98 14.99
CA THR A 250 4.58 16.74 14.34
C THR A 250 4.81 15.98 13.03
N PHE A 251 4.13 14.85 12.86
CA PHE A 251 4.07 14.13 11.59
C PHE A 251 2.86 14.56 10.77
N VAL A 252 3.05 14.82 9.47
CA VAL A 252 1.99 15.23 8.55
C VAL A 252 1.90 14.27 7.38
N LEU A 253 0.70 13.76 7.14
CA LEU A 253 0.34 12.94 5.99
C LEU A 253 -0.64 13.70 5.09
N PRO A 254 -0.16 14.49 4.11
CA PRO A 254 -1.01 15.41 3.34
C PRO A 254 -1.78 14.75 2.20
N GLY A 255 -1.64 13.43 2.03
CA GLY A 255 -2.20 12.69 0.89
C GLY A 255 -3.70 12.91 0.72
N GLN A 256 -4.15 13.06 -0.53
CA GLN A 256 -5.58 13.26 -0.85
C GLN A 256 -6.43 12.03 -0.52
N PHE A 257 -5.80 10.86 -0.54
CA PHE A 257 -6.35 9.59 -0.09
C PHE A 257 -5.19 8.64 0.21
N GLU A 258 -5.38 7.74 1.18
CA GLU A 258 -4.39 6.76 1.59
C GLU A 258 -5.01 5.38 1.73
N THR A 259 -4.22 4.37 1.39
CA THR A 259 -4.54 2.96 1.61
C THR A 259 -3.42 2.32 2.39
N PRO A 260 -3.70 1.76 3.56
CA PRO A 260 -4.06 2.41 4.84
C PRO A 260 -2.99 3.39 5.41
N GLY A 261 -2.13 3.99 4.59
CA GLY A 261 -1.20 5.03 5.06
C GLY A 261 -0.10 4.51 5.99
N ILE A 262 0.68 3.52 5.53
CA ILE A 262 1.83 2.90 6.25
C ILE A 262 2.99 3.90 6.49
N ALA A 263 2.87 5.12 5.99
CA ALA A 263 3.90 6.15 6.10
C ALA A 263 3.99 6.70 7.52
#